data_AF-A0A351SYC2-F1
#
_entry.id   AF-A0A351SYC2-F1
#
_cell.length_a   1.000
_cell.length_b   1.000
_cell.length_c   1.000
_cell.angle_alpha   90.00
_cell.angle_beta   90.00
_cell.angle_gamma   90.00
#
_symmetry.space_group_name_H-M   'P 1'
#
loop_
_entity.id
_entity.type
_entity.pdbx_description
1 polymer ?
#
loop_
_entity_poly.entity_id
_entity_poly.type
_entity_poly.pdbx_seq_one_letter_code
_entity_poly.pdbx_strand_id
1 'polypeptide(L)'
;MSRVIEGKLKAQGMKFGIIVSRFNNFVTDRLLEGALDGLKSHGGEERNIDIVHVPGAFEIPLLAEKMAAGGKYDALICLGAVIRGDTPHFEYICDAVTRGIG
;
A
#
# COMPACT_ATOMS: atom_id res chain seq x y z
N MET A 1 -1.82 32.17 -20.47
CA MET A 1 -2.56 31.34 -19.48
C MET A 1 -1.68 30.14 -19.14
N SER A 2 -1.56 29.78 -17.87
CA SER A 2 -0.79 28.62 -17.42
C SER A 2 -1.58 27.32 -17.62
N ARG A 3 -0.87 26.20 -17.83
CA ARG A 3 -1.44 24.85 -17.94
C ARG A 3 -1.38 24.17 -16.56
N VAL A 4 -2.51 23.65 -16.08
CA VAL A 4 -2.63 22.86 -14.84
C VAL A 4 -2.79 21.39 -15.19
N ILE A 5 -2.15 20.49 -14.43
CA ILE A 5 -2.23 19.03 -14.58
C ILE A 5 -2.58 18.45 -13.21
N GLU A 6 -3.68 17.70 -13.12
CA GLU A 6 -4.16 17.08 -11.88
C GLU A 6 -4.78 15.69 -12.15
N GLY A 7 -4.71 14.82 -11.14
CA GLY A 7 -5.33 13.50 -11.19
C GLY A 7 -6.82 13.56 -10.88
N LYS A 8 -7.61 12.70 -11.53
CA LYS A 8 -9.03 12.51 -11.18
C LYS A 8 -9.12 11.47 -10.06
N LEU A 9 -10.00 11.69 -9.09
CA LEU A 9 -10.34 10.70 -8.06
C LEU A 9 -11.33 9.67 -8.64
N LYS A 10 -10.90 8.84 -9.58
CA LYS A 10 -11.70 7.76 -10.16
C LYS A 10 -10.86 6.49 -10.25
N ALA A 11 -11.35 5.40 -9.68
CA ALA A 11 -10.70 4.09 -9.67
C ALA A 11 -11.26 3.13 -10.74
N GLN A 12 -12.30 3.56 -11.49
CA GLN A 12 -12.94 2.73 -12.51
C GLN A 12 -11.93 2.25 -13.56
N GLY A 13 -11.91 0.94 -13.80
CA GLY A 13 -11.04 0.30 -14.79
C GLY A 13 -9.57 0.18 -14.39
N MET A 14 -9.16 0.73 -13.23
CA MET A 14 -7.80 0.61 -12.72
C MET A 14 -7.59 -0.71 -11.98
N LYS A 15 -6.36 -1.20 -11.98
CA LYS A 15 -5.89 -2.38 -11.25
C LYS A 15 -4.97 -1.99 -10.11
N PHE A 16 -5.30 -2.45 -8.90
CA PHE A 16 -4.56 -2.13 -7.69
C PHE A 16 -3.94 -3.39 -7.09
N GLY A 17 -2.69 -3.28 -6.66
CA GLY A 17 -2.06 -4.25 -5.78
C GLY A 17 -1.98 -3.68 -4.37
N ILE A 18 -2.56 -4.36 -3.38
CA ILE A 18 -2.49 -3.94 -1.98
C ILE A 18 -1.58 -4.91 -1.22
N ILE A 19 -0.53 -4.38 -0.60
CA ILE A 19 0.39 -5.15 0.22
C ILE A 19 0.10 -4.81 1.68
N VAL A 20 -0.20 -5.82 2.50
CA VAL A 20 -0.59 -5.63 3.91
C VAL A 20 0.29 -6.43 4.84
N SER A 21 0.91 -5.76 5.81
CA SER A 21 1.61 -6.41 6.93
C SER A 21 0.62 -7.12 7.85
N ARG A 22 0.93 -8.38 8.23
CA ARG A 22 0.21 -9.12 9.27
C ARG A 22 0.58 -8.64 10.68
N PHE A 23 1.78 -8.09 10.86
CA PHE A 23 2.18 -7.50 12.14
C PHE A 23 1.34 -6.25 12.44
N ASN A 24 0.89 -6.12 13.69
CA ASN A 24 -0.07 -5.10 14.14
C ASN A 24 -1.42 -5.13 13.39
N ASN A 25 -1.97 -6.33 13.16
CA ASN A 25 -3.22 -6.54 12.41
C ASN A 25 -4.44 -5.77 12.94
N PHE A 26 -4.51 -5.52 14.25
CA PHE A 26 -5.56 -4.66 14.83
C PHE A 26 -5.57 -3.24 14.22
N VAL A 27 -4.45 -2.78 13.67
CA VAL A 27 -4.34 -1.54 12.88
C VAL A 27 -4.40 -1.84 11.38
N THR A 28 -3.58 -2.76 10.88
CA THR A 28 -3.43 -2.97 9.42
C THR A 28 -4.68 -3.54 8.76
N ASP A 29 -5.50 -4.32 9.47
CA ASP A 29 -6.79 -4.80 8.97
C ASP A 29 -7.76 -3.62 8.78
N ARG A 30 -7.75 -2.62 9.68
CA ARG A 30 -8.55 -1.39 9.55
C ARG A 30 -8.05 -0.49 8.41
N LEU A 31 -6.74 -0.43 8.21
CA LEU A 31 -6.17 0.27 7.05
C LEU A 31 -6.60 -0.39 5.73
N LEU A 32 -6.61 -1.73 5.68
CA LEU A 32 -7.07 -2.48 4.52
C LEU A 32 -8.57 -2.23 4.25
N GLU A 33 -9.42 -2.30 5.28
CA GLU A 33 -10.84 -1.99 5.17
C GLU A 33 -11.05 -0.58 4.59
N GLY A 34 -10.35 0.43 5.11
CA GLY A 34 -10.43 1.81 4.63
C GLY A 34 -9.92 1.98 3.20
N ALA A 35 -8.84 1.28 2.82
CA ALA A 35 -8.32 1.30 1.45
C ALA A 35 -9.33 0.69 0.47
N LEU A 36 -9.95 -0.44 0.82
CA LEU A 36 -10.96 -1.09 -0.02
C LEU A 36 -12.23 -0.23 -0.16
N ASP A 37 -12.70 0.38 0.94
CA ASP A 37 -13.84 1.30 0.91
C ASP A 37 -13.55 2.55 0.06
N GLY A 38 -12.33 3.10 0.20
CA GLY A 38 -11.85 4.22 -0.63
C GLY A 38 -11.84 3.87 -2.12
N LEU A 39 -11.30 2.71 -2.50
CA LEU A 39 -11.32 2.27 -3.90
C LEU A 39 -12.74 2.06 -4.41
N LYS A 40 -13.58 1.37 -3.63
CA LYS A 40 -14.97 1.06 -4.00
C LYS A 40 -15.82 2.31 -4.18
N SER A 41 -15.74 3.27 -3.26
CA SER A 41 -16.47 4.54 -3.32
C SER A 41 -16.11 5.39 -4.55
N HIS A 42 -14.95 5.16 -5.15
CA HIS A 42 -14.49 5.84 -6.37
C HIS A 42 -14.63 4.98 -7.64
N GLY A 43 -15.41 3.89 -7.60
CA GLY A 43 -15.70 3.03 -8.76
C GLY A 43 -14.68 1.91 -9.00
N GLY A 44 -13.80 1.64 -8.04
CA GLY A 44 -12.89 0.51 -8.08
C GLY A 44 -13.65 -0.81 -8.02
N GLU A 45 -13.23 -1.77 -8.84
CA GLU A 45 -13.90 -3.07 -8.97
C GLU A 45 -13.09 -4.13 -8.23
N GLU A 46 -13.72 -4.89 -7.34
CA GLU A 46 -13.03 -5.88 -6.49
C GLU A 46 -12.19 -6.88 -7.31
N ARG A 47 -12.66 -7.29 -8.50
CA ARG A 47 -11.92 -8.19 -9.41
C ARG A 47 -10.59 -7.63 -9.94
N ASN A 48 -10.37 -6.32 -9.83
CA ASN A 48 -9.15 -5.63 -10.25
C ASN A 48 -8.22 -5.33 -9.07
N ILE A 49 -8.54 -5.82 -7.87
CA ILE A 49 -7.77 -5.60 -6.65
C ILE A 49 -7.16 -6.92 -6.20
N ASP A 50 -5.83 -7.00 -6.19
CA ASP A 50 -5.12 -8.11 -5.57
C ASP A 50 -4.64 -7.68 -4.19
N ILE A 51 -4.88 -8.51 -3.17
CA ILE A 51 -4.41 -8.26 -1.79
C ILE A 51 -3.37 -9.32 -1.44
N VAL A 52 -2.16 -8.89 -1.12
CA VAL A 52 -1.04 -9.76 -0.75
C VAL A 52 -0.60 -9.45 0.67
N HIS A 53 -0.58 -10.48 1.51
CA HIS A 53 -0.17 -10.34 2.91
C HIS A 53 1.29 -10.71 3.09
N VAL A 54 2.03 -9.89 3.84
CA VAL A 54 3.43 -10.12 4.22
C VAL A 54 3.57 -10.25 5.74
N PRO A 55 4.64 -10.88 6.27
CA PRO A 55 4.82 -11.07 7.70
C PRO A 55 4.83 -9.74 8.48
N GLY A 56 5.66 -8.79 8.07
CA GLY A 56 5.78 -7.48 8.69
C GLY A 56 5.97 -6.36 7.66
N ALA A 57 6.09 -5.12 8.16
CA ALA A 57 6.31 -3.95 7.30
C ALA A 57 7.65 -4.02 6.53
N PHE A 58 8.65 -4.72 7.08
CA PHE A 58 9.98 -4.83 6.50
C PHE A 58 10.00 -5.57 5.15
N GLU A 59 9.06 -6.48 4.90
CA GLU A 59 8.96 -7.21 3.64
C GLU A 59 8.21 -6.43 2.54
N ILE A 60 7.53 -5.33 2.89
CA ILE A 60 6.72 -4.55 1.95
C ILE A 60 7.54 -4.04 0.75
N PRO A 61 8.72 -3.39 0.92
CA PRO A 61 9.50 -2.87 -0.20
C PRO A 61 9.83 -3.91 -1.27
N LEU A 62 10.35 -5.07 -0.83
CA LEU A 62 10.75 -6.15 -1.73
C LEU A 62 9.57 -6.68 -2.54
N LEU A 63 8.40 -6.80 -1.91
CA LEU A 63 7.20 -7.25 -2.61
C LEU A 63 6.66 -6.17 -3.55
N ALA A 64 6.69 -4.90 -3.12
CA ALA A 64 6.25 -3.76 -3.94
C ALA A 64 7.08 -3.67 -5.23
N GLU A 65 8.40 -3.79 -5.14
CA GLU A 65 9.30 -3.82 -6.29
C GLU A 65 8.93 -4.95 -7.25
N LYS A 66 8.75 -6.18 -6.73
CA LYS A 66 8.36 -7.34 -7.56
C LYS A 66 7.01 -7.18 -8.23
N MET A 67 6.02 -6.65 -7.53
CA MET A 67 4.68 -6.41 -8.08
C MET A 67 4.69 -5.31 -9.13
N ALA A 68 5.45 -4.23 -8.91
CA ALA A 68 5.62 -3.14 -9.86
C ALA A 68 6.32 -3.61 -11.14
N ALA A 69 7.40 -4.38 -11.01
CA ALA A 69 8.14 -4.95 -12.13
C ALA A 69 7.27 -5.87 -13.02
N GLY A 70 6.23 -6.47 -12.46
CA GLY A 70 5.28 -7.30 -13.21
C GLY A 70 4.37 -6.52 -14.17
N GLY A 71 4.27 -5.19 -14.05
CA GLY A 71 3.49 -4.33 -14.96
C GLY A 71 1.98 -4.59 -14.97
N LYS A 72 1.45 -5.34 -13.99
CA LYS A 72 0.02 -5.72 -13.91
C LYS A 72 -0.86 -4.63 -13.31
N TYR A 73 -0.27 -3.75 -12.50
CA TYR A 73 -0.98 -2.81 -11.64
C TYR A 73 -0.76 -1.37 -12.09
N ASP A 74 -1.82 -0.56 -12.06
CA ASP A 74 -1.74 0.89 -12.28
C ASP A 74 -1.21 1.60 -11.04
N ALA A 75 -1.44 1.02 -9.85
CA ALA A 75 -0.93 1.52 -8.58
C ALA A 75 -0.76 0.40 -7.55
N LEU A 76 0.21 0.60 -6.65
CA LEU A 76 0.41 -0.23 -5.46
C LEU A 76 0.08 0.56 -4.19
N ILE A 77 -0.57 -0.10 -3.23
CA ILE A 77 -0.93 0.45 -1.93
C ILE A 77 -0.20 -0.36 -0.87
N CYS A 78 0.74 0.28 -0.16
CA CYS A 78 1.57 -0.35 0.87
C CYS A 78 1.02 -0.03 2.26
N LEU A 79 0.51 -1.03 2.97
CA LEU A 79 -0.13 -0.88 4.28
C LEU A 79 0.66 -1.63 5.36
N GLY A 80 1.21 -0.87 6.30
CA GLY A 80 1.92 -1.40 7.47
C GLY A 80 1.78 -0.49 8.66
N ALA A 81 1.88 -1.06 9.86
CA ALA A 81 1.89 -0.32 11.11
C ALA A 81 3.13 -0.70 11.91
N VAL A 82 3.97 0.28 12.23
CA VAL A 82 5.16 0.13 13.06
C VAL A 82 4.92 0.96 14.32
N ILE A 83 5.01 0.35 15.49
CA ILE A 83 4.74 1.00 16.78
C ILE A 83 6.06 1.14 17.52
N ARG A 84 6.35 2.35 18.01
CA ARG A 84 7.60 2.66 18.71
C ARG A 84 7.66 1.91 20.04
N GLY A 85 8.76 1.19 20.25
CA GLY A 85 9.11 0.55 21.51
C GLY A 85 10.37 1.16 22.13
N ASP A 86 11.02 0.41 23.02
CA ASP A 86 12.15 0.89 23.82
C ASP A 86 13.52 0.82 23.13
N THR A 87 13.59 0.16 21.96
CA THR A 87 14.85 -0.03 21.23
C THR A 87 14.83 0.73 19.90
N PRO A 88 16.01 0.98 19.29
CA PRO A 88 16.11 1.63 17.98
C PRO A 88 15.48 0.86 16.81
N HIS A 89 14.83 -0.29 17.05
CA HIS A 89 14.19 -1.10 16.02
C HIS A 89 13.17 -0.31 15.21
N PHE A 90 12.38 0.56 15.87
CA PHE A 90 11.39 1.39 15.20
C PHE A 90 12.02 2.27 14.11
N GLU A 91 13.09 2.97 14.44
CA GLU A 91 13.79 3.86 13.52
C GLU A 91 14.32 3.08 12.32
N TYR A 92 15.02 1.97 12.55
CA TYR A 92 15.61 1.20 11.46
C TYR A 92 14.56 0.60 10.53
N ILE A 93 13.43 0.11 11.05
CA ILE A 93 12.35 -0.43 10.23
C ILE A 93 11.67 0.68 9.43
N CYS A 94 11.25 1.77 10.07
CA CYS A 94 10.59 2.87 9.36
C CYS A 94 11.48 3.44 8.26
N ASP A 95 12.76 3.66 8.56
CA ASP A 95 13.73 4.25 7.66
C ASP A 95 14.05 3.34 6.46
N ALA A 96 14.20 2.02 6.69
CA ALA A 96 14.39 1.04 5.63
C ALA A 96 13.16 0.88 4.74
N VAL A 97 11.96 0.82 5.35
CA VAL A 97 10.70 0.62 4.61
C VAL A 97 10.36 1.85 3.76
N THR A 98 10.47 3.05 4.31
CA THR A 98 10.17 4.28 3.57
C THR A 98 11.10 4.42 2.36
N ARG A 99 12.42 4.28 2.55
CA ARG A 99 13.37 4.35 1.42
C ARG A 99 13.23 3.20 0.43
N GLY A 100 12.78 2.03 0.89
CA GLY A 100 12.61 0.88 0.03
C GLY A 100 11.39 0.98 -0.90
N ILE A 101 10.35 1.73 -0.51
CA ILE A 101 9.15 1.91 -1.33
C ILE A 101 9.35 2.98 -2.41
N GLY A 102 10.06 4.08 -2.11
CA GLY A 102 10.30 5.18 -3.03
C GLY A 102 11.12 6.30 -2.43
#